data_AF-A0AAP8YX37-F1
#
_entry.id   AF-A0AAP8YX37-F1
#
_cell.length_a   1.000
_cell.length_b   1.000
_cell.length_c   1.000
_cell.angle_alpha   90.00
_cell.angle_beta   90.00
_cell.angle_gamma   90.00
#
_symmetry.space_group_name_H-M   'P 1'
#
loop_
_entity.id
_entity.type
_entity.pdbx_description
1 polymer ?
#
loop_
_entity_poly.entity_id
_entity_poly.type
_entity_poly.pdbx_seq_one_letter_code
_entity_poly.pdbx_strand_id
1 'polypeptide(L)'
;MTTHVMFLPKKPLVSDDRFQWRLGGKRKTAKFRSFYQDEFLGERYWSISGGTGNFDDESYFSFSMTLPYQSDESLTGVYNFDNGLTFVHSHWIPAPPGFIGMASVDADSAILSVKYDAETDIATGSFEAVFKSHRYRLNPKGTFTMTRLRPSDAG
;
A
#
# COMPACT_ATOMS: atom_id res chain seq x y z
N MET A 1 11.14 -9.61 10.16
CA MET A 1 9.98 -10.11 9.38
C MET A 1 8.87 -9.12 9.61
N THR A 2 8.41 -8.43 8.57
CA THR A 2 7.39 -7.38 8.68
C THR A 2 6.08 -7.90 8.10
N THR A 3 4.98 -7.71 8.82
CA THR A 3 3.66 -8.15 8.37
C THR A 3 3.03 -7.05 7.52
N HIS A 4 2.56 -7.39 6.33
CA HIS A 4 1.79 -6.49 5.47
C HIS A 4 0.34 -6.94 5.45
N VAL A 5 -0.54 -6.17 6.08
CA VAL A 5 -1.97 -6.43 6.07
C VAL A 5 -2.62 -5.66 4.92
N MET A 6 -3.28 -6.38 4.01
CA MET A 6 -3.98 -5.83 2.87
C MET A 6 -5.47 -6.14 2.98
N PHE A 7 -6.30 -5.11 2.90
CA PHE A 7 -7.75 -5.25 2.88
C PHE A 7 -8.28 -5.19 1.45
N LEU A 8 -9.00 -6.24 1.06
CA LEU A 8 -9.80 -6.25 -0.16
C LEU A 8 -11.24 -5.83 0.19
N PRO A 9 -11.75 -4.73 -0.35
CA PRO A 9 -13.08 -4.26 0.01
C PRO A 9 -14.14 -5.16 -0.62
N LYS A 10 -15.16 -5.55 0.18
CA LYS A 10 -16.30 -6.36 -0.30
C LYS A 10 -17.18 -5.62 -1.32
N LYS A 11 -17.13 -4.29 -1.32
CA LYS A 11 -17.83 -3.38 -2.26
C LYS A 11 -16.88 -2.26 -2.68
N PRO A 12 -17.02 -1.67 -3.88
CA PRO A 12 -16.21 -0.52 -4.26
C PRO A 12 -16.37 0.62 -3.25
N LEU A 13 -15.26 1.11 -2.68
CA LEU A 13 -15.28 2.30 -1.82
C LEU A 13 -15.62 3.51 -2.69
N VAL A 14 -16.80 4.11 -2.47
CA VAL A 14 -17.21 5.39 -3.08
C VAL A 14 -16.58 6.50 -2.23
N SER A 15 -15.45 7.02 -2.69
CA SER A 15 -14.73 8.12 -2.06
C SER A 15 -13.87 8.81 -3.11
N ASP A 16 -13.61 10.11 -2.94
CA ASP A 16 -12.65 10.87 -3.74
C ASP A 16 -11.19 10.44 -3.53
N ASP A 17 -10.97 9.47 -2.62
CA ASP A 17 -9.68 8.83 -2.41
C ASP A 17 -9.08 8.28 -3.69
N ARG A 18 -7.82 8.62 -3.90
CA ARG A 18 -7.03 8.18 -5.05
C ARG A 18 -5.72 7.61 -4.56
N PHE A 19 -5.38 6.45 -5.08
CA PHE A 19 -4.03 5.90 -5.03
C PHE A 19 -3.64 5.59 -6.46
N GLN A 20 -2.58 6.23 -6.98
CA GLN A 20 -2.21 6.17 -8.38
C GLN A 20 -0.72 5.91 -8.52
N TRP A 21 -0.34 5.22 -9.59
CA TRP A 21 1.07 5.01 -9.93
C TRP A 21 1.29 5.00 -11.43
N ARG A 22 2.56 5.12 -11.83
CA ARG A 22 3.03 4.98 -13.20
C ARG A 22 4.00 3.83 -13.29
N LEU A 23 3.82 2.98 -14.31
CA LEU A 23 4.76 1.95 -14.72
C LEU A 23 4.97 2.03 -16.24
N GLY A 24 6.21 2.11 -16.70
CA GLY A 24 6.53 2.21 -18.13
C GLY A 24 5.78 3.36 -18.84
N GLY A 25 5.64 4.51 -18.18
CA GLY A 25 4.91 5.67 -18.71
C GLY A 25 3.37 5.58 -18.63
N LYS A 26 2.80 4.42 -18.29
CA LYS A 26 1.35 4.24 -18.18
C LYS A 26 0.87 4.53 -16.76
N ARG A 27 -0.09 5.44 -16.62
CA ARG A 27 -0.77 5.73 -15.35
C ARG A 27 -1.82 4.66 -15.05
N LYS A 28 -1.88 4.24 -13.79
CA LYS A 28 -2.88 3.35 -13.22
C LYS A 28 -3.46 3.99 -11.95
N THR A 29 -4.74 3.74 -11.73
CA THR A 29 -5.45 4.11 -10.50
C THR A 29 -5.87 2.83 -9.81
N ALA A 30 -5.64 2.76 -8.51
CA ALA A 30 -6.06 1.66 -7.67
C ALA A 30 -7.59 1.50 -7.72
N LYS A 31 -8.06 0.25 -7.79
CA LYS A 31 -9.49 -0.09 -7.62
C LYS A 31 -9.84 -0.26 -6.14
N PHE A 32 -8.88 -0.71 -5.34
CA PHE A 32 -8.96 -0.75 -3.88
C PHE A 32 -7.78 -0.02 -3.27
N ARG A 33 -7.98 0.58 -2.10
CA ARG A 33 -6.98 1.34 -1.36
C ARG A 33 -7.34 1.36 0.11
N SER A 34 -6.35 1.51 0.96
CA SER A 34 -6.56 1.71 2.38
C SER A 34 -5.43 2.56 2.97
N PHE A 35 -5.82 3.42 3.90
CA PHE A 35 -4.93 4.09 4.82
C PHE A 35 -5.50 3.90 6.22
N TYR A 36 -4.75 3.28 7.12
CA TYR A 36 -5.22 3.01 8.47
C TYR A 36 -4.04 2.87 9.43
N GLN A 37 -4.36 2.92 10.73
CA GLN A 37 -3.46 2.56 11.80
C GLN A 37 -3.83 1.19 12.31
N ASP A 38 -2.83 0.36 12.59
CA ASP A 38 -3.01 -0.98 13.10
C ASP A 38 -1.98 -1.30 14.18
N GLU A 39 -2.18 -2.42 14.86
CA GLU A 39 -1.31 -2.91 15.92
C GLU A 39 -1.00 -4.40 15.68
N PHE A 40 0.29 -4.72 15.59
CA PHE A 40 0.74 -6.10 15.45
C PHE A 40 1.76 -6.41 16.55
N LEU A 41 1.46 -7.41 17.37
CA LEU A 41 2.31 -7.81 18.51
C LEU A 41 2.65 -6.65 19.47
N GLY A 42 1.72 -5.71 19.67
CA GLY A 42 1.89 -4.54 20.54
C GLY A 42 2.62 -3.37 19.88
N GLU A 43 3.11 -3.53 18.65
CA GLU A 43 3.73 -2.45 17.87
C GLU A 43 2.70 -1.82 16.93
N ARG A 44 2.49 -0.51 17.08
CA ARG A 44 1.60 0.26 16.22
C ARG A 44 2.31 0.69 14.95
N TYR A 45 1.58 0.70 13.85
CA TYR A 45 2.10 1.14 12.57
C TYR A 45 1.01 1.79 11.71
N TRP A 46 1.46 2.63 10.78
CA TRP A 46 0.63 3.14 9.70
C TRP A 46 0.74 2.19 8.51
N SER A 47 -0.40 1.88 7.90
CA SER A 47 -0.49 1.05 6.70
C SER A 47 -1.08 1.86 5.56
N ILE A 48 -0.38 1.87 4.42
CA ILE A 48 -0.76 2.59 3.20
C ILE A 48 -0.74 1.56 2.08
N SER A 49 -1.88 1.29 1.45
CA SER A 49 -1.91 0.34 0.33
C SER A 49 -2.88 0.73 -0.77
N GLY A 50 -2.59 0.24 -1.98
CA GLY A 50 -3.46 0.39 -3.14
C GLY A 50 -3.17 -0.67 -4.18
N GLY A 51 -4.20 -1.13 -4.86
CA GLY A 51 -4.06 -2.16 -5.88
C GLY A 51 -5.22 -2.25 -6.86
N THR A 52 -5.08 -3.15 -7.82
CA THR A 52 -6.06 -3.49 -8.84
C THR A 52 -6.28 -5.00 -8.88
N GLY A 53 -7.37 -5.41 -9.53
CA GLY A 53 -7.71 -6.81 -9.70
C GLY A 53 -8.17 -7.47 -8.40
N ASN A 54 -8.32 -8.79 -8.45
CA ASN A 54 -8.63 -9.64 -7.31
C ASN A 54 -8.06 -11.05 -7.58
N PHE A 55 -8.29 -11.99 -6.66
CA PHE A 55 -7.81 -13.36 -6.82
C PHE A 55 -8.71 -14.19 -7.74
N ASP A 56 -10.01 -13.88 -7.80
CA ASP A 56 -10.98 -14.63 -8.61
C ASP A 56 -10.76 -14.43 -10.12
N ASP A 57 -10.33 -13.24 -10.52
CA ASP A 57 -10.03 -12.87 -11.91
C ASP A 57 -8.53 -12.97 -12.26
N GLU A 58 -7.73 -13.55 -11.36
CA GLU A 58 -6.30 -13.79 -11.57
C GLU A 58 -5.49 -12.52 -11.91
N SER A 59 -5.98 -11.34 -11.52
CA SER A 59 -5.41 -10.05 -11.91
C SER A 59 -4.89 -9.21 -10.75
N TYR A 60 -4.79 -9.81 -9.56
CA TYR A 60 -4.33 -9.15 -8.34
C TYR A 60 -2.95 -8.48 -8.54
N PHE A 61 -2.89 -7.18 -8.23
CA PHE A 61 -1.67 -6.37 -8.31
C PHE A 61 -1.76 -5.24 -7.28
N SER A 62 -0.85 -5.18 -6.31
CA SER A 62 -0.92 -4.22 -5.21
C SER A 62 0.44 -3.72 -4.74
N PHE A 63 0.40 -2.54 -4.13
CA PHE A 63 1.51 -1.90 -3.43
C PHE A 63 1.08 -1.69 -1.98
N SER A 64 1.94 -2.03 -1.03
CA SER A 64 1.74 -1.82 0.40
C SER A 64 2.99 -1.26 1.03
N MET A 65 2.82 -0.21 1.81
CA MET A 65 3.85 0.44 2.61
C MET A 65 3.45 0.44 4.07
N THR A 66 4.41 0.30 4.97
CA THR A 66 4.20 0.57 6.40
C THR A 66 5.20 1.57 6.94
N LEU A 67 4.77 2.32 7.95
CA LEU A 67 5.62 3.24 8.71
C LEU A 67 5.44 3.00 10.21
N PRO A 68 6.48 3.16 11.03
CA PRO A 68 6.35 3.09 12.47
C PRO A 68 5.40 4.18 12.97
N TYR A 69 4.59 3.84 13.97
CA TYR A 69 3.74 4.80 14.64
C TYR A 69 4.55 5.63 15.66
N GLN A 70 4.49 6.95 15.56
CA GLN A 70 5.21 7.86 16.47
C GLN A 70 4.28 8.58 17.45
N SER A 71 3.13 9.07 16.98
CA SER A 71 2.12 9.77 17.80
C SER A 71 0.79 9.90 17.05
N ASP A 72 -0.25 10.36 17.77
CA ASP A 72 -1.59 10.63 17.23
C ASP A 72 -1.70 11.99 16.51
N GLU A 73 -0.69 12.88 16.61
CA GLU A 73 -0.86 14.31 16.31
C GLU A 73 -0.67 14.68 14.84
N SER A 74 0.29 14.06 14.11
CA SER A 74 0.38 14.14 12.65
C SER A 74 1.48 13.23 12.11
N LEU A 75 1.27 12.63 10.93
CA LEU A 75 2.28 11.89 10.19
C LEU A 75 2.74 12.72 9.00
N THR A 76 3.79 13.51 9.18
CA THR A 76 4.38 14.33 8.11
C THR A 76 5.86 14.09 7.99
N GLY A 77 6.33 13.72 6.81
CA GLY A 77 7.76 13.51 6.60
C GLY A 77 8.11 12.81 5.29
N VAL A 78 9.41 12.62 5.11
CA VAL A 78 9.99 11.81 4.03
C VAL A 78 10.67 10.61 4.68
N TYR A 79 10.27 9.42 4.26
CA TYR A 79 10.69 8.16 4.84
C TYR A 79 11.39 7.31 3.79
N ASN A 80 12.44 6.63 4.22
CA ASN A 80 13.11 5.55 3.52
C ASN A 80 13.28 4.37 4.50
N PHE A 81 14.00 3.32 4.08
CA PHE A 81 14.19 2.13 4.91
C PHE A 81 14.95 2.40 6.22
N ASP A 82 15.87 3.37 6.25
CA ASP A 82 16.58 3.78 7.47
C ASP A 82 15.63 4.45 8.48
N ASN A 83 14.48 4.95 8.01
CA ASN A 83 13.43 5.55 8.84
C ASN A 83 12.28 4.59 9.14
N GLY A 84 12.46 3.29 8.89
CA GLY A 84 11.45 2.26 9.18
C GLY A 84 10.36 2.10 8.11
N LEU A 85 10.51 2.74 6.94
CA LEU A 85 9.64 2.42 5.80
C LEU A 85 9.82 0.97 5.40
N THR A 86 8.72 0.29 5.16
CA THR A 86 8.71 -0.92 4.36
C THR A 86 7.87 -0.70 3.11
N PHE A 87 8.21 -1.40 2.02
CA PHE A 87 7.44 -1.33 0.79
C PHE A 87 7.48 -2.68 0.07
N VAL A 88 6.31 -3.31 -0.03
CA VAL A 88 6.08 -4.57 -0.74
C VAL A 88 5.18 -4.36 -1.94
N HIS A 89 5.48 -5.12 -3.00
CA HIS A 89 4.60 -5.33 -4.11
C HIS A 89 4.10 -6.78 -4.12
N SER A 90 2.79 -6.97 -4.15
CA SER A 90 2.17 -8.30 -4.25
C SER A 90 1.39 -8.44 -5.55
N HIS A 91 1.48 -9.58 -6.20
CA HIS A 91 0.77 -9.86 -7.45
C HIS A 91 0.40 -11.34 -7.60
N TRP A 92 -0.62 -11.58 -8.40
CA TRP A 92 -1.01 -12.92 -8.82
C TRP A 92 0.09 -13.54 -9.70
N ILE A 93 0.27 -14.86 -9.56
CA ILE A 93 1.11 -15.67 -10.44
C ILE A 93 0.36 -16.96 -10.82
N PRO A 94 0.64 -17.55 -12.00
CA PRO A 94 0.14 -18.87 -12.33
C PRO A 94 0.57 -19.91 -11.28
N ALA A 95 -0.34 -20.79 -10.90
CA ALA A 95 -0.09 -21.87 -9.95
C ALA A 95 -0.57 -23.23 -10.51
N PRO A 96 -0.08 -24.36 -9.97
CA PRO A 96 -0.59 -25.67 -10.33
C PRO A 96 -2.11 -25.78 -10.09
N PRO A 97 -2.80 -26.72 -10.78
CA PRO A 97 -4.23 -26.92 -10.59
C PRO A 97 -4.60 -27.14 -9.11
N GLY A 98 -5.62 -26.43 -8.64
CA GLY A 98 -6.09 -26.49 -7.25
C GLY A 98 -5.44 -25.48 -6.30
N PHE A 99 -4.52 -24.63 -6.78
CA PHE A 99 -3.84 -23.61 -5.97
C PHE A 99 -4.07 -22.20 -6.52
N ILE A 100 -4.10 -21.20 -5.63
CA ILE A 100 -3.99 -19.78 -5.99
C ILE A 100 -2.53 -19.37 -5.80
N GLY A 101 -1.93 -18.79 -6.85
CA GLY A 101 -0.57 -18.31 -6.82
C GLY A 101 -0.50 -16.83 -6.45
N MET A 102 0.35 -16.50 -5.49
CA MET A 102 0.70 -15.13 -5.17
C MET A 102 2.21 -15.01 -4.93
N ALA A 103 2.80 -13.95 -5.46
CA ALA A 103 4.17 -13.56 -5.14
C ALA A 103 4.18 -12.19 -4.48
N SER A 104 5.04 -12.05 -3.48
CA SER A 104 5.37 -10.76 -2.85
C SER A 104 6.85 -10.47 -3.05
N VAL A 105 7.16 -9.23 -3.37
CA VAL A 105 8.52 -8.76 -3.63
C VAL A 105 8.75 -7.51 -2.80
N ASP A 106 9.75 -7.56 -1.93
CA ASP A 106 10.22 -6.38 -1.20
C ASP A 106 10.92 -5.41 -2.17
N ALA A 107 10.74 -4.12 -1.95
CA ALA A 107 11.50 -3.11 -2.66
C ALA A 107 12.98 -3.13 -2.22
N ASP A 108 13.90 -2.94 -3.17
CA ASP A 108 15.33 -2.72 -2.90
C ASP A 108 15.58 -1.31 -2.39
N SER A 109 14.77 -0.36 -2.83
CA SER A 109 14.78 1.01 -2.31
C SER A 109 13.40 1.64 -2.47
N ALA A 110 13.08 2.54 -1.53
CA ALA A 110 11.87 3.32 -1.59
C ALA A 110 12.04 4.68 -0.90
N ILE A 111 11.31 5.66 -1.41
CA ILE A 111 11.10 6.96 -0.78
C ILE A 111 9.60 7.21 -0.74
N LEU A 112 9.09 7.54 0.44
CA LEU A 112 7.70 7.92 0.68
C LEU A 112 7.66 9.31 1.30
N SER A 113 6.99 10.26 0.65
CA SER A 113 6.59 11.52 1.26
C SER A 113 5.13 11.43 1.67
N VAL A 114 4.82 11.73 2.92
CA VAL A 114 3.46 11.68 3.44
C VAL A 114 3.17 12.92 4.29
N LYS A 115 1.92 13.39 4.22
CA LYS A 115 1.31 14.38 5.10
C LYS A 115 -0.07 13.88 5.48
N TYR A 116 -0.26 13.55 6.75
CA TYR A 116 -1.54 13.23 7.37
C TYR A 116 -1.98 14.37 8.28
N ASP A 117 -3.23 14.76 8.10
CA ASP A 117 -3.91 15.78 8.89
C ASP A 117 -4.95 15.10 9.79
N ALA A 118 -4.75 15.17 11.10
CA ALA A 118 -5.59 14.48 12.08
C ALA A 118 -6.98 15.14 12.25
N GLU A 119 -7.14 16.41 11.87
CA GLU A 119 -8.44 17.09 11.94
C GLU A 119 -9.37 16.66 10.80
N THR A 120 -8.80 16.48 9.61
CA THR A 120 -9.56 16.08 8.40
C THR A 120 -9.55 14.58 8.14
N ASP A 121 -8.69 13.84 8.82
CA ASP A 121 -8.39 12.42 8.56
C ASP A 121 -7.85 12.13 7.15
N ILE A 122 -7.34 13.15 6.45
CA ILE A 122 -6.83 13.02 5.09
C ILE A 122 -5.31 12.84 5.11
N ALA A 123 -4.84 11.76 4.49
CA ALA A 123 -3.44 11.55 4.15
C ALA A 123 -3.19 11.84 2.66
N THR A 124 -2.18 12.65 2.38
CA THR A 124 -1.67 12.90 1.04
C THR A 124 -0.21 12.50 0.96
N GLY A 125 0.25 12.10 -0.22
CA GLY A 125 1.65 11.75 -0.37
C GLY A 125 2.06 11.32 -1.76
N SER A 126 3.34 11.03 -1.89
CA SER A 126 3.97 10.49 -3.09
C SER A 126 4.98 9.43 -2.74
N PHE A 127 5.18 8.48 -3.65
CA PHE A 127 6.15 7.42 -3.46
C PHE A 127 6.91 7.14 -4.75
N GLU A 128 8.14 6.69 -4.59
CA GLU A 128 8.96 6.07 -5.63
C GLU A 128 9.66 4.86 -5.03
N ALA A 129 9.70 3.75 -5.78
CA ALA A 129 10.37 2.55 -5.34
C ALA A 129 11.04 1.82 -6.50
N VAL A 130 11.94 0.91 -6.15
CA VAL A 130 12.64 0.01 -7.06
C VAL A 130 12.48 -1.41 -6.53
N PHE A 131 11.93 -2.30 -7.36
CA PHE A 131 11.78 -3.72 -7.05
C PHE A 131 12.61 -4.55 -8.02
N LYS A 132 13.54 -5.36 -7.50
CA LYS A 132 14.46 -6.18 -8.29
C LYS A 132 14.55 -7.59 -7.70
N SER A 133 14.00 -8.56 -8.42
CA SER A 133 14.24 -10.00 -8.18
C SER A 133 14.54 -10.72 -9.49
N HIS A 134 14.80 -12.03 -9.49
CA HIS A 134 15.06 -12.77 -10.72
C HIS A 134 13.87 -12.61 -11.70
N ARG A 135 14.14 -12.09 -12.91
CA ARG A 135 13.13 -11.74 -13.95
C ARG A 135 12.09 -10.69 -13.52
N TYR A 136 12.31 -9.99 -12.41
CA TYR A 136 11.35 -9.03 -11.86
C TYR A 136 11.98 -7.64 -11.74
N ARG A 137 11.42 -6.64 -12.42
CA ARG A 137 11.90 -5.26 -12.41
C ARG A 137 10.72 -4.29 -12.48
N LEU A 138 10.44 -3.56 -11.40
CA LEU A 138 9.47 -2.47 -11.39
C LEU A 138 10.05 -1.22 -10.73
N ASN A 139 9.74 -0.05 -11.29
CA ASN A 139 10.11 1.25 -10.70
C ASN A 139 8.86 2.15 -10.62
N PRO A 140 7.88 1.86 -9.74
CA PRO A 140 6.67 2.66 -9.68
C PRO A 140 6.96 4.05 -9.10
N LYS A 141 6.32 5.06 -9.70
CA LYS A 141 6.17 6.40 -9.11
C LYS A 141 4.69 6.68 -8.92
N GLY A 142 4.28 7.09 -7.74
CA GLY A 142 2.87 7.25 -7.43
C GLY A 142 2.57 8.38 -6.46
N THR A 143 1.27 8.62 -6.31
CA THR A 143 0.69 9.64 -5.44
C THR A 143 -0.58 9.10 -4.82
N PHE A 144 -0.91 9.59 -3.63
CA PHE A 144 -2.17 9.27 -2.99
C PHE A 144 -2.80 10.46 -2.27
N THR A 145 -4.11 10.38 -2.17
CA THR A 145 -4.99 11.16 -1.29
C THR A 145 -5.98 10.15 -0.74
N MET A 146 -6.00 9.92 0.57
CA MET A 146 -6.84 8.89 1.18
C MET A 146 -7.34 9.34 2.54
N THR A 147 -8.61 9.11 2.81
CA THR A 147 -9.18 9.20 4.15
C THR A 147 -8.74 8.01 4.99
N ARG A 148 -8.38 8.26 6.25
CA ARG A 148 -8.05 7.23 7.23
C ARG A 148 -9.28 6.37 7.51
N LEU A 149 -9.15 5.06 7.32
CA LEU A 149 -10.13 4.08 7.74
C LEU A 149 -9.96 3.79 9.22
N ARG A 150 -11.06 3.85 9.98
CA ARG A 150 -11.08 3.45 11.39
C ARG A 150 -11.77 2.07 11.49
N PRO A 151 -11.22 1.13 12.29
CA PRO A 151 -11.82 -0.21 12.44
C PRO A 151 -13.30 -0.22 12.88
N SER A 152 -13.80 0.85 13.50
CA SER A 152 -15.21 1.03 13.87
C SER A 152 -16.16 1.30 12.69
N ASP A 153 -15.62 1.65 11.52
CA ASP A 153 -16.41 2.10 10.36
C ASP A 153 -16.79 0.93 9.43
N ALA A 154 -16.38 -0.30 9.80
CA ALA A 154 -16.83 -1.53 9.17
C ALA A 154 -18.19 -1.96 9.74
N GLY A 155 -19.24 -1.22 9.38
CA GLY A 155 -20.64 -1.66 9.52
C GLY A 155 -21.00 -2.78 8.55
#